data_AF-T0CCG5-F1
#
_entry.id   AF-T0CCG5-F1
#
_cell.length_a   1.000
_cell.length_b   1.000
_cell.length_c   1.000
_cell.angle_alpha   90.00
_cell.angle_beta   90.00
_cell.angle_gamma   90.00
#
_symmetry.space_group_name_H-M   'P 1'
#
loop_
_entity.id
_entity.type
_entity.pdbx_description
1 polymer ?
#
loop_
_entity_poly.entity_id
_entity_poly.type
_entity_poly.pdbx_seq_one_letter_code
_entity_poly.pdbx_strand_id
1 'polypeptide(L)'
;MRSYLILTVLLFSNCIFSKELERLTPSQSYILTKNFNKKSMPIIKALGSGDIVGNGSGLIEQNFTFAYYNLQNAIFNCLGDKYKCQVDSQEESILREINQAFIAKADMKRPLIFVSKEFAGDFFHNKIDITSRIAKTGFSRRAHIFINLEESIFIANDIPAMISILIHELGHQIGVISHSFLDQLGTKVRNQWNENWQSFEFEINGAPLTLRLLSNANNYISSNLSYTYNGKLEYLGETIYKYLSCGDKEFVYGFNLNNGHWQRPIYSDNEAIIRMNFWLDTYCEGQDKMIRVKQNDLSIEFIHKDGKIQAEIINFRKVQSPHH
;
A
#
# COMPACT_ATOMS: atom_id res chain seq x y z
N MET A 1 -23.82 28.37 -34.64
CA MET A 1 -24.54 28.45 -33.35
C MET A 1 -24.84 27.09 -32.68
N ARG A 2 -24.93 25.95 -33.38
CA ARG A 2 -25.20 24.63 -32.75
C ARG A 2 -24.06 24.04 -31.91
N SER A 3 -22.79 24.35 -32.20
CA SER A 3 -21.64 23.79 -31.43
C SER A 3 -21.45 24.38 -30.03
N TYR A 4 -21.90 25.61 -29.77
CA TYR A 4 -21.77 26.23 -28.44
C TYR A 4 -22.72 25.64 -27.40
N LEU A 5 -23.84 25.06 -27.84
CA LEU A 5 -24.86 24.46 -26.96
C LEU A 5 -24.42 23.09 -26.43
N ILE A 6 -23.67 22.32 -27.23
CA ILE A 6 -23.13 21.00 -26.83
C ILE A 6 -22.00 21.17 -25.79
N LEU A 7 -21.15 22.19 -25.97
CA LEU A 7 -20.05 22.46 -25.03
C LEU A 7 -20.57 22.94 -23.67
N THR A 8 -21.66 23.72 -23.63
CA THR A 8 -22.27 24.17 -22.37
C THR A 8 -22.92 23.01 -21.61
N VAL A 9 -23.64 22.10 -22.29
CA VAL A 9 -24.24 20.93 -21.63
C VAL A 9 -23.17 20.01 -21.01
N LEU A 10 -22.03 19.81 -21.68
CA LEU A 10 -20.91 19.04 -21.13
C LEU A 10 -20.25 19.72 -19.92
N LEU A 11 -20.17 21.04 -19.89
CA LEU A 11 -19.61 21.78 -18.74
C LEU A 11 -20.53 21.73 -17.51
N PHE A 12 -21.86 21.71 -17.68
CA PHE A 12 -22.80 21.61 -16.55
C PHE A 12 -23.05 20.19 -16.06
N SER A 13 -22.78 19.17 -16.89
CA SER A 13 -22.94 17.75 -16.51
C SER A 13 -21.99 17.32 -15.37
N ASN A 14 -20.84 18.00 -15.23
CA ASN A 14 -19.84 17.68 -14.22
C ASN A 14 -20.09 18.33 -12.85
N CYS A 15 -21.10 19.19 -12.72
CA CYS A 15 -21.34 19.95 -11.48
C CYS A 15 -22.35 19.31 -10.52
N ILE A 16 -23.06 18.25 -10.91
CA ILE A 16 -24.27 17.82 -10.17
C ILE A 16 -24.02 16.69 -9.17
N PHE A 17 -22.90 15.95 -9.26
CA PHE A 17 -22.48 15.03 -8.19
C PHE A 17 -21.38 15.67 -7.36
N SER A 18 -21.70 16.82 -6.76
CA SER A 18 -20.84 17.42 -5.74
C SER A 18 -20.60 16.39 -4.63
N LYS A 19 -19.33 16.06 -4.44
CA LYS A 19 -18.78 15.14 -3.45
C LYS A 19 -18.92 15.77 -2.06
N GLU A 20 -20.14 15.99 -1.59
CA GLU A 20 -20.30 16.76 -0.36
C GLU A 20 -19.68 15.97 0.81
N LEU A 21 -18.59 16.54 1.34
CA LEU A 21 -17.93 16.02 2.52
C LEU A 21 -18.89 16.19 3.69
N GLU A 22 -19.49 15.09 4.11
CA GLU A 22 -20.34 15.06 5.29
C GLU A 22 -19.58 14.47 6.48
N ARG A 23 -19.65 15.15 7.63
CA ARG A 23 -19.01 14.74 8.88
C ARG A 23 -20.00 14.63 10.02
N LEU A 24 -19.77 13.66 10.90
CA LEU A 24 -20.50 13.55 12.16
C LEU A 24 -20.13 14.67 13.12
N THR A 25 -21.12 15.12 13.87
CA THR A 25 -20.86 15.85 15.10
C THR A 25 -20.25 14.91 16.16
N PRO A 26 -19.53 15.44 17.17
CA PRO A 26 -18.97 14.62 18.25
C PRO A 26 -20.01 13.76 18.97
N SER A 27 -21.23 14.26 19.17
CA SER A 27 -22.31 13.51 19.82
C SER A 27 -22.80 12.35 18.96
N GLN A 28 -22.96 12.56 17.64
CA GLN A 28 -23.33 11.48 16.72
C GLN A 28 -22.23 10.41 16.63
N SER A 29 -20.95 10.82 16.53
CA SER A 29 -19.80 9.90 16.54
C SER A 29 -19.77 9.05 17.81
N TYR A 30 -20.00 9.65 18.98
CA TYR A 30 -20.09 8.91 20.25
C TYR A 30 -21.21 7.86 20.25
N ILE A 31 -22.42 8.24 19.83
CA ILE A 31 -23.58 7.33 19.79
C ILE A 31 -23.33 6.17 18.82
N LEU A 32 -22.86 6.47 17.60
CA LEU A 32 -22.58 5.45 16.59
C LEU A 32 -21.44 4.53 17.00
N THR A 33 -20.38 5.06 17.60
CA THR A 33 -19.28 4.26 18.17
C THR A 33 -19.77 3.33 19.26
N LYS A 34 -20.60 3.82 20.20
CA LYS A 34 -21.19 2.99 21.26
C LYS A 34 -22.03 1.84 20.68
N ASN A 35 -22.85 2.13 19.68
CA ASN A 35 -23.67 1.12 19.01
C ASN A 35 -22.84 0.11 18.23
N PHE A 36 -21.78 0.57 17.53
CA PHE A 36 -20.85 -0.29 16.82
C PHE A 36 -20.13 -1.24 17.79
N ASN A 37 -19.59 -0.71 18.89
CA ASN A 37 -18.90 -1.50 19.92
C ASN A 37 -19.81 -2.56 20.53
N LYS A 38 -21.10 -2.24 20.77
CA LYS A 38 -22.07 -3.23 21.25
C LYS A 38 -22.23 -4.41 20.27
N LYS A 39 -22.24 -4.13 18.96
CA LYS A 39 -22.37 -5.15 17.91
C LYS A 39 -21.09 -5.94 17.66
N SER A 40 -19.93 -5.30 17.77
CA SER A 40 -18.64 -5.94 17.48
C SER A 40 -18.06 -6.72 18.68
N MET A 41 -18.46 -6.40 19.91
CA MET A 41 -17.93 -7.04 21.12
C MET A 41 -18.02 -8.58 21.11
N PRO A 42 -19.13 -9.23 20.68
CA PRO A 42 -19.19 -10.69 20.62
C PRO A 42 -18.14 -11.28 19.67
N ILE A 43 -17.92 -10.64 18.51
CA ILE A 43 -16.91 -11.06 17.52
C ILE A 43 -15.50 -10.93 18.11
N ILE A 44 -15.20 -9.78 18.74
CA ILE A 44 -13.90 -9.56 19.39
C ILE A 44 -13.65 -10.61 20.48
N LYS A 45 -14.67 -10.95 21.29
CA LYS A 45 -14.54 -11.97 22.34
C LYS A 45 -14.31 -13.37 21.77
N ALA A 46 -14.99 -13.72 20.68
CA ALA A 46 -14.82 -15.01 20.01
C ALA A 46 -13.41 -15.18 19.41
N LEU A 47 -12.86 -14.11 18.80
CA LEU A 47 -11.53 -14.13 18.16
C LEU A 47 -10.37 -13.75 19.10
N GLY A 48 -10.68 -13.16 20.25
CA GLY A 48 -9.72 -12.64 21.22
C GLY A 48 -9.11 -13.68 22.14
N SER A 49 -9.67 -14.90 22.22
CA SER A 49 -9.24 -15.94 23.16
C SER A 49 -7.89 -16.59 22.81
N GLY A 50 -7.28 -16.28 21.66
CA GLY A 50 -5.92 -16.73 21.33
C GLY A 50 -5.77 -18.25 21.05
N ASP A 51 -6.83 -19.02 21.26
CA ASP A 51 -6.86 -20.49 21.23
C ASP A 51 -7.60 -21.06 20.02
N ILE A 52 -7.68 -20.34 18.90
CA ILE A 52 -8.06 -20.97 17.63
C ILE A 52 -6.80 -21.64 17.05
N VAL A 53 -6.42 -22.77 17.64
CA VAL A 53 -5.40 -23.68 17.13
C VAL A 53 -5.91 -24.25 15.80
N GLY A 54 -5.33 -23.82 14.68
CA GLY A 54 -5.70 -24.38 13.35
C GLY A 54 -5.49 -23.50 12.13
N ASN A 55 -5.30 -22.19 12.28
CA ASN A 55 -5.18 -21.28 11.13
C ASN A 55 -3.76 -20.71 11.02
N GLY A 56 -2.98 -21.19 10.03
CA GLY A 56 -1.84 -20.43 9.53
C GLY A 56 -2.31 -19.09 8.96
N SER A 57 -1.43 -18.09 8.91
CA SER A 57 -1.76 -16.79 8.33
C SER A 57 -2.18 -16.96 6.87
N GLY A 58 -3.47 -16.77 6.56
CA GLY A 58 -3.98 -16.87 5.21
C GLY A 58 -3.46 -15.74 4.33
N LEU A 59 -3.52 -15.94 3.00
CA LEU A 59 -3.01 -14.97 2.03
C LEU A 59 -3.69 -13.59 2.18
N ILE A 60 -4.99 -13.58 2.48
CA ILE A 60 -5.77 -12.34 2.68
C ILE A 60 -5.25 -11.58 3.91
N GLU A 61 -5.03 -12.28 5.02
CA GLU A 61 -4.53 -11.69 6.26
C GLU A 61 -3.14 -11.09 6.08
N GLN A 62 -2.25 -11.81 5.41
CA GLN A 62 -0.91 -11.33 5.06
C GLN A 62 -0.99 -10.08 4.18
N ASN A 63 -1.82 -10.11 3.15
CA ASN A 63 -1.92 -9.04 2.16
C ASN A 63 -2.59 -7.77 2.72
N PHE A 64 -3.64 -7.90 3.53
CA PHE A 64 -4.23 -6.74 4.23
C PHE A 64 -3.28 -6.17 5.27
N THR A 65 -2.53 -7.02 5.98
CA THR A 65 -1.50 -6.58 6.92
C THR A 65 -0.40 -5.83 6.20
N PHE A 66 0.07 -6.35 5.06
CA PHE A 66 1.03 -5.67 4.19
C PHE A 66 0.49 -4.32 3.69
N ALA A 67 -0.75 -4.27 3.21
CA ALA A 67 -1.42 -3.05 2.77
C ALA A 67 -1.50 -2.02 3.91
N TYR A 68 -1.84 -2.46 5.13
CA TYR A 68 -1.94 -1.61 6.31
C TYR A 68 -0.59 -0.99 6.70
N TYR A 69 0.49 -1.78 6.72
CA TYR A 69 1.82 -1.24 7.01
C TYR A 69 2.37 -0.32 5.91
N ASN A 70 1.88 -0.44 4.68
CA ASN A 70 2.24 0.45 3.57
C ASN A 70 1.32 1.68 3.42
N LEU A 71 0.28 1.79 4.24
CA LEU A 71 -0.75 2.83 4.10
C LEU A 71 -0.18 4.24 4.24
N GLN A 72 0.71 4.43 5.21
CA GLN A 72 1.39 5.72 5.41
C GLN A 72 2.21 6.13 4.18
N ASN A 73 2.93 5.20 3.56
CA ASN A 73 3.68 5.44 2.33
C ASN A 73 2.75 5.80 1.18
N ALA A 74 1.64 5.07 1.03
CA ALA A 74 0.63 5.35 0.00
C ALA A 74 0.05 6.77 0.14
N ILE A 75 -0.27 7.18 1.38
CA ILE A 75 -0.75 8.53 1.67
C ILE A 75 0.34 9.57 1.36
N PHE A 76 1.57 9.36 1.82
CA PHE A 76 2.66 10.31 1.58
C PHE A 76 3.00 10.48 0.10
N ASN A 77 2.96 9.41 -0.68
CA ASN A 77 3.14 9.49 -2.12
C ASN A 77 2.06 10.35 -2.79
N CYS A 78 0.80 10.11 -2.43
CA CYS A 78 -0.33 10.90 -2.93
C CYS A 78 -0.22 12.39 -2.52
N LEU A 79 0.20 12.66 -1.28
CA LEU A 79 0.40 14.03 -0.79
C LEU A 79 1.65 14.72 -1.39
N GLY A 80 2.67 13.95 -1.75
CA GLY A 80 3.92 14.43 -2.34
C GLY A 80 3.78 14.80 -3.82
N ASP A 81 2.92 14.10 -4.56
CA ASP A 81 2.61 14.38 -5.96
C ASP A 81 1.10 14.63 -6.14
N LYS A 82 0.63 15.74 -5.56
CA LYS A 82 -0.81 16.11 -5.53
C LYS A 82 -1.42 16.20 -6.93
N TYR A 83 -0.62 16.61 -7.91
CA TYR A 83 -1.07 16.74 -9.31
C TYR A 83 -1.38 15.37 -9.91
N LYS A 84 -0.49 14.38 -9.76
CA LYS A 84 -0.74 13.01 -10.24
C LYS A 84 -1.83 12.31 -9.44
N CYS A 85 -1.84 12.47 -8.12
CA CYS A 85 -2.89 11.88 -7.28
C CYS A 85 -4.26 12.60 -7.47
N GLN A 86 -4.27 13.76 -8.12
CA GLN A 86 -5.45 14.58 -8.38
C GLN A 86 -6.23 14.96 -7.12
N VAL A 87 -5.55 15.22 -6.00
CA VAL A 87 -6.22 15.59 -4.74
C VAL A 87 -6.36 17.10 -4.60
N ASP A 88 -7.53 17.56 -4.17
CA ASP A 88 -7.76 18.97 -3.81
C ASP A 88 -7.34 19.28 -2.34
N SER A 89 -7.48 20.53 -1.92
CA SER A 89 -7.08 20.96 -0.56
C SER A 89 -7.93 20.33 0.55
N GLN A 90 -9.20 20.02 0.28
CA GLN A 90 -10.08 19.37 1.25
C GLN A 90 -9.70 17.89 1.38
N GLU A 91 -9.54 17.18 0.27
CA GLU A 91 -9.06 15.79 0.21
C GLU A 91 -7.67 15.65 0.83
N GLU A 92 -6.76 16.61 0.61
CA GLU A 92 -5.44 16.66 1.25
C GLU A 92 -5.55 16.71 2.78
N SER A 93 -6.39 17.62 3.30
CA SER A 93 -6.64 17.73 4.74
C SER A 93 -7.16 16.42 5.33
N ILE A 94 -8.09 15.77 4.62
CA ILE A 94 -8.64 14.47 5.02
C ILE A 94 -7.56 13.39 5.04
N LEU A 95 -6.72 13.29 4.00
CA LEU A 95 -5.64 12.30 3.97
C LEU A 95 -4.64 12.50 5.11
N ARG A 96 -4.34 13.76 5.49
CA ARG A 96 -3.51 14.05 6.66
C ARG A 96 -4.17 13.58 7.95
N GLU A 97 -5.47 13.84 8.13
CA GLU A 97 -6.22 13.34 9.30
C GLU A 97 -6.29 11.81 9.35
N ILE A 98 -6.48 11.14 8.21
CA ILE A 98 -6.42 9.68 8.08
C ILE A 98 -5.05 9.16 8.51
N ASN A 99 -3.96 9.79 8.05
CA ASN A 99 -2.61 9.42 8.46
C ASN A 99 -2.39 9.61 9.97
N GLN A 100 -2.93 10.67 10.57
CA GLN A 100 -2.88 10.86 12.03
C GLN A 100 -3.70 9.79 12.77
N ALA A 101 -4.84 9.36 12.22
CA ALA A 101 -5.62 8.27 12.80
C ALA A 101 -4.89 6.92 12.70
N PHE A 102 -4.14 6.68 11.61
CA PHE A 102 -3.25 5.54 11.48
C PHE A 102 -2.13 5.58 12.54
N ILE A 103 -1.41 6.69 12.66
CA ILE A 103 -0.31 6.87 13.65
C ILE A 103 -0.82 6.69 15.08
N ALA A 104 -2.02 7.18 15.41
CA ALA A 104 -2.63 7.04 16.72
C ALA A 104 -2.94 5.58 17.13
N LYS A 105 -2.78 4.61 16.21
CA LYS A 105 -2.92 3.18 16.46
C LYS A 105 -1.59 2.43 16.53
N ALA A 106 -0.46 3.11 16.53
CA ALA A 106 0.86 2.46 16.54
C ALA A 106 1.05 1.48 17.73
N ASP A 107 0.37 1.74 18.87
CA ASP A 107 0.38 0.90 20.08
C ASP A 107 -0.66 -0.24 20.05
N MET A 108 -1.52 -0.27 19.03
CA MET A 108 -2.63 -1.21 18.94
C MET A 108 -2.14 -2.57 18.44
N LYS A 109 -2.19 -3.60 19.29
CA LYS A 109 -1.71 -4.95 18.94
C LYS A 109 -2.42 -5.59 17.74
N ARG A 110 -3.69 -5.25 17.51
CA ARG A 110 -4.56 -5.85 16.47
C ARG A 110 -5.46 -4.80 15.84
N PRO A 111 -4.94 -3.90 14.98
CA PRO A 111 -5.76 -2.87 14.34
C PRO A 111 -6.75 -3.47 13.34
N LEU A 112 -6.39 -4.60 12.72
CA LEU A 112 -7.25 -5.40 11.84
C LEU A 112 -7.77 -6.63 12.59
N ILE A 113 -9.04 -6.98 12.35
CA ILE A 113 -9.67 -8.20 12.83
C ILE A 113 -10.26 -8.93 11.63
N PHE A 114 -9.72 -10.10 11.32
CA PHE A 114 -10.19 -10.95 10.24
C PHE A 114 -11.31 -11.86 10.74
N VAL A 115 -12.46 -11.84 10.06
CA VAL A 115 -13.67 -12.52 10.51
C VAL A 115 -14.19 -13.38 9.37
N SER A 116 -14.38 -14.67 9.64
CA SER A 116 -15.13 -15.58 8.76
C SER A 116 -16.63 -15.41 8.96
N LYS A 117 -17.42 -15.85 7.98
CA LYS A 117 -18.88 -15.81 7.97
C LYS A 117 -19.51 -16.47 9.20
N GLU A 118 -18.90 -17.56 9.68
CA GLU A 118 -19.34 -18.28 10.89
C GLU A 118 -19.40 -17.36 12.11
N PHE A 119 -18.38 -16.53 12.31
CA PHE A 119 -18.32 -15.59 13.44
C PHE A 119 -19.00 -14.25 13.15
N ALA A 120 -19.08 -13.85 11.87
CA ALA A 120 -19.63 -12.56 11.48
C ALA A 120 -21.16 -12.52 11.56
N GLY A 121 -21.85 -13.62 11.24
CA GLY A 121 -23.31 -13.59 11.01
C GLY A 121 -23.69 -12.47 10.03
N ASP A 122 -24.66 -11.64 10.40
CA ASP A 122 -25.10 -10.49 9.59
C ASP A 122 -24.28 -9.20 9.80
N PHE A 123 -23.12 -9.25 10.48
CA PHE A 123 -22.36 -8.06 10.84
C PHE A 123 -21.96 -7.18 9.64
N PHE A 124 -21.60 -7.81 8.52
CA PHE A 124 -21.21 -7.12 7.27
C PHE A 124 -22.39 -6.79 6.35
N HIS A 125 -23.60 -7.22 6.69
CA HIS A 125 -24.80 -6.92 5.92
C HIS A 125 -25.49 -5.66 6.46
N ASN A 126 -26.09 -4.89 5.57
CA ASN A 126 -26.95 -3.78 5.95
C ASN A 126 -28.38 -4.08 5.47
N LYS A 127 -29.41 -3.68 6.22
CA LYS A 127 -30.80 -3.94 5.82
C LYS A 127 -31.18 -3.22 4.53
N ILE A 128 -30.45 -2.16 4.18
CA ILE A 128 -30.68 -1.30 3.02
C ILE A 128 -29.82 -1.73 1.83
N ASP A 129 -28.68 -2.38 2.07
CA ASP A 129 -27.74 -2.79 1.04
C ASP A 129 -27.65 -4.30 1.00
N ILE A 130 -28.10 -4.88 -0.12
CA ILE A 130 -28.12 -6.33 -0.34
C ILE A 130 -26.72 -6.94 -0.42
N THR A 131 -25.68 -6.12 -0.63
CA THR A 131 -24.30 -6.61 -0.75
C THR A 131 -23.59 -6.62 0.61
N SER A 132 -22.89 -7.72 0.88
CA SER A 132 -22.00 -7.82 2.02
C SER A 132 -20.81 -6.87 1.82
N ARG A 133 -20.40 -6.18 2.88
CA ARG A 133 -19.24 -5.29 2.84
C ARG A 133 -17.94 -6.04 3.10
N ILE A 134 -16.89 -5.69 2.36
CA ILE A 134 -15.55 -6.28 2.50
C ILE A 134 -14.92 -5.90 3.85
N ALA A 135 -15.10 -4.66 4.29
CA ALA A 135 -14.60 -4.18 5.57
C ALA A 135 -15.66 -3.35 6.30
N LYS A 136 -15.46 -3.19 7.60
CA LYS A 136 -16.32 -2.35 8.45
C LYS A 136 -15.57 -1.86 9.69
N THR A 137 -15.80 -0.60 10.03
CA THR A 137 -15.23 0.05 11.23
C THR A 137 -16.27 0.85 12.00
N GLY A 138 -15.89 1.28 13.21
CA GLY A 138 -16.60 2.31 13.97
C GLY A 138 -16.06 3.72 13.71
N PHE A 139 -16.74 4.74 14.28
CA PHE A 139 -16.41 6.16 14.11
C PHE A 139 -15.42 6.68 15.17
N SER A 140 -14.45 5.85 15.58
CA SER A 140 -13.46 6.20 16.60
C SER A 140 -12.06 5.90 16.10
N ARG A 141 -11.11 6.81 16.38
CA ARG A 141 -9.68 6.65 16.07
C ARG A 141 -9.04 5.41 16.69
N ARG A 142 -9.65 4.76 17.69
CA ARG A 142 -9.16 3.50 18.27
C ARG A 142 -10.02 2.28 17.92
N ALA A 143 -11.01 2.43 17.03
CA ALA A 143 -11.80 1.30 16.56
C ALA A 143 -10.92 0.31 15.77
N HIS A 144 -11.25 -0.99 15.87
CA HIS A 144 -10.72 -2.03 15.00
C HIS A 144 -11.36 -1.93 13.61
N ILE A 145 -10.63 -2.32 12.58
CA ILE A 145 -11.16 -2.54 11.23
C ILE A 145 -11.43 -4.03 11.07
N PHE A 146 -12.68 -4.40 10.85
CA PHE A 146 -13.08 -5.78 10.64
C PHE A 146 -13.04 -6.08 9.14
N ILE A 147 -12.39 -7.18 8.77
CA ILE A 147 -12.24 -7.65 7.40
C ILE A 147 -13.05 -8.94 7.22
N ASN A 148 -13.94 -8.94 6.24
CA ASN A 148 -14.73 -10.10 5.85
C ASN A 148 -13.86 -11.01 4.97
N LEU A 149 -13.51 -12.20 5.47
CA LEU A 149 -12.60 -13.11 4.76
C LEU A 149 -13.20 -13.64 3.46
N GLU A 150 -14.50 -13.97 3.44
CA GLU A 150 -15.18 -14.53 2.28
C GLU A 150 -15.28 -13.52 1.13
N GLU A 151 -15.67 -12.27 1.43
CA GLU A 151 -15.77 -11.23 0.42
C GLU A 151 -14.39 -10.75 -0.06
N SER A 152 -13.36 -10.90 0.77
CA SER A 152 -11.99 -10.50 0.44
C SER A 152 -11.30 -11.45 -0.55
N ILE A 153 -11.84 -12.64 -0.82
CA ILE A 153 -11.28 -13.61 -1.77
C ILE A 153 -11.09 -12.98 -3.16
N PHE A 154 -12.04 -12.15 -3.60
CA PHE A 154 -12.00 -11.53 -4.94
C PHE A 154 -10.88 -10.52 -5.12
N ILE A 155 -10.36 -9.98 -4.02
CA ILE A 155 -9.26 -9.00 -4.01
C ILE A 155 -8.02 -9.55 -3.33
N ALA A 156 -7.93 -10.86 -3.11
CA ALA A 156 -6.87 -11.48 -2.31
C ALA A 156 -5.46 -11.07 -2.77
N ASN A 157 -5.26 -10.81 -4.07
CA ASN A 157 -3.98 -10.40 -4.66
C ASN A 157 -3.90 -8.91 -5.05
N ASP A 158 -4.93 -8.10 -4.75
CA ASP A 158 -5.02 -6.68 -5.11
C ASP A 158 -4.74 -5.79 -3.90
N ILE A 159 -3.45 -5.70 -3.52
CA ILE A 159 -2.97 -4.77 -2.48
C ILE A 159 -3.44 -3.33 -2.71
N PRO A 160 -3.41 -2.77 -3.93
CA PRO A 160 -3.94 -1.43 -4.18
C PRO A 160 -5.42 -1.26 -3.79
N ALA A 161 -6.27 -2.26 -4.06
CA ALA A 161 -7.67 -2.25 -3.61
C ALA A 161 -7.77 -2.33 -2.08
N MET A 162 -6.96 -3.15 -1.42
CA MET A 162 -6.92 -3.22 0.05
C MET A 162 -6.52 -1.88 0.68
N ILE A 163 -5.55 -1.16 0.09
CA ILE A 163 -5.18 0.20 0.53
C ILE A 163 -6.38 1.14 0.40
N SER A 164 -7.09 1.10 -0.72
CA SER A 164 -8.30 1.90 -0.96
C SER A 164 -9.36 1.67 0.14
N ILE A 165 -9.62 0.40 0.48
CA ILE A 165 -10.54 0.00 1.55
C ILE A 165 -10.05 0.53 2.91
N LEU A 166 -8.75 0.42 3.22
CA LEU A 166 -8.21 0.93 4.49
C LEU A 166 -8.30 2.46 4.60
N ILE A 167 -8.11 3.20 3.51
CA ILE A 167 -8.36 4.65 3.46
C ILE A 167 -9.82 4.94 3.78
N HIS A 168 -10.76 4.18 3.19
CA HIS A 168 -12.18 4.32 3.45
C HIS A 168 -12.50 4.10 4.94
N GLU A 169 -12.07 2.98 5.51
CA GLU A 169 -12.37 2.66 6.90
C GLU A 169 -11.73 3.66 7.88
N LEU A 170 -10.49 4.10 7.64
CA LEU A 170 -9.90 5.14 8.49
C LEU A 170 -10.58 6.51 8.32
N GLY A 171 -11.14 6.80 7.15
CA GLY A 171 -11.97 7.98 6.91
C GLY A 171 -13.20 8.02 7.82
N HIS A 172 -13.88 6.89 8.00
CA HIS A 172 -14.94 6.78 9.00
C HIS A 172 -14.45 7.01 10.42
N GLN A 173 -13.26 6.55 10.77
CA GLN A 173 -12.71 6.73 12.13
C GLN A 173 -12.36 8.19 12.48
N ILE A 174 -12.24 9.07 11.49
CA ILE A 174 -12.11 10.52 11.68
C ILE A 174 -13.44 11.28 11.51
N GLY A 175 -14.55 10.54 11.36
CA GLY A 175 -15.91 11.07 11.38
C GLY A 175 -16.50 11.41 10.00
N VAL A 176 -15.83 11.07 8.89
CA VAL A 176 -16.41 11.23 7.54
C VAL A 176 -17.45 10.14 7.31
N ILE A 177 -18.65 10.49 6.86
CA ILE A 177 -19.75 9.51 6.65
C ILE A 177 -20.07 9.25 5.19
N SER A 178 -19.66 10.15 4.31
CA SER A 178 -19.91 10.02 2.88
C SER A 178 -19.07 8.87 2.29
N HIS A 179 -19.70 7.72 2.04
CA HIS A 179 -19.04 6.57 1.40
C HIS A 179 -18.49 6.95 0.02
N SER A 180 -19.26 7.69 -0.79
CA SER A 180 -18.84 8.09 -2.13
C SER A 180 -17.59 8.97 -2.11
N PHE A 181 -17.49 9.89 -1.16
CA PHE A 181 -16.29 10.71 -0.96
C PHE A 181 -15.08 9.83 -0.60
N LEU A 182 -15.25 8.91 0.36
CA LEU A 182 -14.19 8.02 0.83
C LEU A 182 -13.73 7.00 -0.23
N ASP A 183 -14.66 6.46 -1.01
CA ASP A 183 -14.36 5.55 -2.12
C ASP A 183 -13.56 6.25 -3.22
N GLN A 184 -13.92 7.49 -3.55
CA GLN A 184 -13.18 8.29 -4.53
C GLN A 184 -11.80 8.68 -4.01
N LEU A 185 -11.69 9.08 -2.74
CA LEU A 185 -10.40 9.39 -2.13
C LEU A 185 -9.50 8.15 -2.09
N GLY A 186 -10.03 7.00 -1.69
CA GLY A 186 -9.33 5.73 -1.73
C GLY A 186 -8.93 5.32 -3.16
N THR A 187 -9.76 5.61 -4.17
CA THR A 187 -9.45 5.34 -5.58
C THR A 187 -8.27 6.20 -6.06
N LYS A 188 -8.23 7.49 -5.69
CA LYS A 188 -7.09 8.37 -6.01
C LYS A 188 -5.78 7.85 -5.42
N VAL A 189 -5.79 7.48 -4.13
CA VAL A 189 -4.61 6.88 -3.47
C VAL A 189 -4.22 5.56 -4.14
N ARG A 190 -5.18 4.72 -4.50
CA ARG A 190 -4.96 3.46 -5.23
C ARG A 190 -4.31 3.69 -6.59
N ASN A 191 -4.79 4.66 -7.36
CA ASN A 191 -4.25 4.96 -8.69
C ASN A 191 -2.81 5.46 -8.57
N GLN A 192 -2.55 6.40 -7.65
CA GLN A 192 -1.19 6.87 -7.40
C GLN A 192 -0.26 5.75 -6.94
N TRP A 193 -0.77 4.83 -6.10
CA TRP A 193 -0.01 3.66 -5.68
C TRP A 193 0.35 2.81 -6.88
N ASN A 194 -0.61 2.46 -7.74
CA ASN A 194 -0.41 1.69 -8.97
C ASN A 194 0.61 2.32 -9.92
N GLU A 195 0.56 3.64 -10.11
CA GLU A 195 1.50 4.35 -10.98
C GLU A 195 2.96 4.30 -10.47
N ASN A 196 3.15 4.13 -9.16
CA ASN A 196 4.48 4.00 -8.57
C ASN A 196 5.03 2.56 -8.65
N TRP A 197 4.22 1.59 -9.10
CA TRP A 197 4.69 0.22 -9.34
C TRP A 197 5.22 0.06 -10.75
N GLN A 198 6.43 -0.46 -10.84
CA GLN A 198 6.99 -1.01 -12.07
C GLN A 198 7.04 -2.53 -11.92
N SER A 199 6.45 -3.25 -12.87
CA SER A 199 6.50 -4.71 -12.91
C SER A 199 7.32 -5.17 -14.11
N PHE A 200 8.22 -6.12 -13.88
CA PHE A 200 9.01 -6.77 -14.93
C PHE A 200 8.70 -8.26 -14.88
N GLU A 201 8.26 -8.82 -15.99
CA GLU A 201 7.86 -10.22 -16.09
C GLU A 201 8.81 -10.97 -17.02
N PHE A 202 9.25 -12.13 -16.55
CA PHE A 202 10.12 -13.04 -17.26
C PHE A 202 9.55 -14.46 -17.15
N GLU A 203 9.85 -15.30 -18.14
CA GLU A 203 9.49 -16.71 -18.11
C GLU A 203 10.76 -17.55 -17.99
N ILE A 204 10.81 -18.44 -16.99
CA ILE A 204 11.93 -19.36 -16.75
C ILE A 204 11.36 -20.78 -16.71
N ASN A 205 11.67 -21.59 -17.72
CA ASN A 205 11.21 -22.98 -17.82
C ASN A 205 9.68 -23.13 -17.67
N GLY A 206 8.90 -22.22 -18.26
CA GLY A 206 7.44 -22.21 -18.16
C GLY A 206 6.87 -21.63 -16.87
N ALA A 207 7.71 -21.22 -15.91
CA ALA A 207 7.29 -20.56 -14.68
C ALA A 207 7.52 -19.04 -14.75
N PRO A 208 6.54 -18.21 -14.35
CA PRO A 208 6.71 -16.77 -14.35
C PRO A 208 7.60 -16.32 -13.18
N LEU A 209 8.58 -15.47 -13.49
CA LEU A 209 9.28 -14.61 -12.54
C LEU A 209 8.74 -13.20 -12.70
N THR A 210 8.09 -12.68 -11.67
CA THR A 210 7.60 -11.29 -11.65
C THR A 210 8.40 -10.49 -10.64
N LEU A 211 9.10 -9.47 -11.11
CA LEU A 211 9.72 -8.47 -10.25
C LEU A 211 8.79 -7.29 -10.11
N ARG A 212 8.69 -6.76 -8.90
CA ARG A 212 7.87 -5.60 -8.61
C ARG A 212 8.70 -4.58 -7.83
N LEU A 213 8.85 -3.41 -8.43
CA LEU A 213 9.52 -2.26 -7.84
C LEU A 213 8.47 -1.20 -7.49
N LEU A 214 8.41 -0.85 -6.20
CA LEU A 214 7.73 0.35 -5.73
C LEU A 214 8.79 1.43 -5.47
N SER A 215 8.82 2.44 -6.34
CA SER A 215 9.74 3.57 -6.24
C SER A 215 9.07 4.77 -5.59
N ASN A 216 9.73 5.36 -4.59
CA ASN A 216 9.26 6.56 -3.89
C ASN A 216 10.38 7.59 -3.90
N ALA A 217 10.57 8.27 -5.03
CA ALA A 217 11.56 9.35 -5.12
C ALA A 217 11.25 10.52 -4.18
N ASN A 218 9.98 10.68 -3.80
CA ASN A 218 9.50 11.73 -2.92
C ASN A 218 9.59 11.26 -1.46
N ASN A 219 10.18 12.09 -0.59
CA ASN A 219 10.23 11.94 0.88
C ASN A 219 11.30 11.00 1.48
N TYR A 220 12.35 10.65 0.75
CA TYR A 220 13.47 9.83 1.26
C TYR A 220 13.05 8.46 1.82
N ILE A 221 11.92 7.92 1.35
CA ILE A 221 11.38 6.63 1.79
C ILE A 221 12.07 5.52 0.99
N SER A 222 12.39 4.42 1.65
CA SER A 222 13.01 3.27 0.98
C SER A 222 12.10 2.68 -0.10
N SER A 223 12.65 2.46 -1.30
CA SER A 223 12.02 1.66 -2.34
C SER A 223 11.77 0.23 -1.84
N ASN A 224 10.69 -0.37 -2.31
CA ASN A 224 10.41 -1.78 -2.07
C ASN A 224 10.59 -2.56 -3.37
N LEU A 225 11.65 -3.36 -3.43
CA LEU A 225 11.87 -4.32 -4.51
C LEU A 225 11.55 -5.72 -4.00
N SER A 226 10.69 -6.42 -4.72
CA SER A 226 10.32 -7.81 -4.45
C SER A 226 10.26 -8.61 -5.73
N TYR A 227 10.33 -9.93 -5.62
CA TYR A 227 10.10 -10.82 -6.75
C TYR A 227 9.21 -12.00 -6.33
N THR A 228 8.45 -12.52 -7.28
CA THR A 228 7.63 -13.71 -7.12
C THR A 228 8.06 -14.76 -8.12
N TYR A 229 8.32 -15.98 -7.65
CA TYR A 229 8.62 -17.14 -8.49
C TYR A 229 7.92 -18.38 -7.93
N ASN A 230 7.20 -19.14 -8.78
CA ASN A 230 6.37 -20.27 -8.35
C ASN A 230 5.41 -19.92 -7.19
N GLY A 231 4.83 -18.71 -7.22
CA GLY A 231 3.93 -18.21 -6.18
C GLY A 231 4.59 -17.80 -4.87
N LYS A 232 5.91 -17.96 -4.72
CA LYS A 232 6.64 -17.51 -3.54
C LYS A 232 7.13 -16.08 -3.71
N LEU A 233 6.70 -15.18 -2.83
CA LEU A 233 7.14 -13.78 -2.77
C LEU A 233 8.37 -13.64 -1.87
N GLU A 234 9.37 -12.91 -2.36
CA GLU A 234 10.61 -12.61 -1.65
C GLU A 234 10.92 -11.10 -1.73
N TYR A 235 11.28 -10.50 -0.60
CA TYR A 235 11.61 -9.07 -0.51
C TYR A 235 13.13 -8.86 -0.51
N LEU A 236 13.60 -7.92 -1.33
CA LEU A 236 15.04 -7.63 -1.47
C LEU A 236 15.51 -6.42 -0.66
N GLY A 237 14.60 -5.74 0.07
CA GLY A 237 14.92 -4.53 0.82
C GLY A 237 16.07 -4.71 1.83
N GLU A 238 16.02 -5.74 2.68
CA GLU A 238 17.09 -6.02 3.64
C GLU A 238 18.39 -6.42 2.95
N THR A 239 18.30 -7.21 1.87
CA THR A 239 19.45 -7.62 1.08
C THR A 239 20.15 -6.39 0.51
N ILE A 240 19.41 -5.46 -0.10
CA ILE A 240 19.96 -4.19 -0.63
C ILE A 240 20.57 -3.36 0.50
N TYR A 241 19.85 -3.21 1.62
CA TYR A 241 20.28 -2.37 2.74
C TYR A 241 21.65 -2.77 3.31
N LYS A 242 21.98 -4.08 3.32
CA LYS A 242 23.29 -4.59 3.76
C LYS A 242 24.48 -4.12 2.90
N TYR A 243 24.26 -3.73 1.65
CA TYR A 243 25.30 -3.21 0.76
C TYR A 243 25.39 -1.68 0.78
N LEU A 244 24.44 -1.00 1.43
CA LEU A 244 24.44 0.45 1.52
C LEU A 244 25.46 0.92 2.54
N SER A 245 26.11 2.05 2.24
CA SER A 245 27.08 2.69 3.12
C SER A 245 27.05 4.20 2.97
N CYS A 246 27.13 4.89 4.11
CA CYS A 246 27.28 6.33 4.23
C CYS A 246 28.68 6.68 4.79
N GLY A 247 28.97 7.96 5.02
CA GLY A 247 30.24 8.37 5.64
C GLY A 247 30.33 8.00 7.12
N ASP A 248 31.51 8.12 7.72
CA ASP A 248 31.82 7.65 9.09
C ASP A 248 30.92 8.22 10.21
N LYS A 249 30.25 9.35 9.96
CA LYS A 249 29.35 10.04 10.91
C LYS A 249 27.91 10.13 10.43
N GLU A 250 27.57 9.37 9.39
CA GLU A 250 26.24 9.30 8.81
C GLU A 250 25.71 7.88 8.97
N PHE A 251 24.39 7.73 8.97
CA PHE A 251 23.75 6.42 8.88
C PHE A 251 22.83 6.35 7.67
N VAL A 252 22.58 5.13 7.18
CA VAL A 252 21.69 4.91 6.05
C VAL A 252 20.25 5.15 6.53
N TYR A 253 19.66 6.26 6.11
CA TYR A 253 18.27 6.58 6.38
C TYR A 253 17.33 5.74 5.52
N GLY A 254 17.68 5.57 4.25
CA GLY A 254 16.89 4.81 3.28
C GLY A 254 17.54 4.78 1.91
N PHE A 255 16.82 4.29 0.90
CA PHE A 255 17.29 4.28 -0.48
C PHE A 255 16.16 4.31 -1.49
N ASN A 256 16.37 4.89 -2.66
CA ASN A 256 15.42 4.80 -3.76
C ASN A 256 16.05 4.15 -4.98
N LEU A 257 15.30 3.25 -5.59
CA LEU A 257 15.61 2.61 -6.86
C LEU A 257 14.76 3.25 -7.94
N ASN A 258 15.38 3.57 -9.06
CA ASN A 258 14.65 4.06 -10.23
C ASN A 258 15.31 3.56 -11.52
N ASN A 259 14.67 3.87 -12.65
CA ASN A 259 15.13 3.50 -13.98
C ASN A 259 15.47 1.99 -14.10
N GLY A 260 14.57 1.15 -13.59
CA GLY A 260 14.72 -0.31 -13.65
C GLY A 260 14.73 -0.78 -15.09
N HIS A 261 15.80 -1.46 -15.49
CA HIS A 261 15.93 -2.04 -16.83
C HIS A 261 16.65 -3.39 -16.77
N TRP A 262 16.35 -4.25 -17.73
CA TRP A 262 16.86 -5.62 -17.78
C TRP A 262 17.84 -5.81 -18.92
N GLN A 263 18.76 -6.77 -18.75
CA GLN A 263 19.60 -7.28 -19.83
C GLN A 263 19.02 -8.59 -20.36
N ARG A 264 19.27 -8.88 -21.64
CA ARG A 264 18.81 -10.13 -22.27
C ARG A 264 19.15 -11.33 -21.38
N PRO A 265 18.14 -12.13 -20.95
CA PRO A 265 18.39 -13.31 -20.13
C PRO A 265 19.35 -14.27 -20.81
N ILE A 266 20.21 -14.89 -20.00
CA ILE A 266 21.14 -15.92 -20.45
C ILE A 266 20.57 -17.26 -20.02
N TYR A 267 20.37 -18.16 -20.98
CA TYR A 267 19.86 -19.51 -20.74
C TYR A 267 20.94 -20.54 -21.08
N SER A 268 21.07 -21.54 -20.22
CA SER A 268 21.83 -22.77 -20.45
C SER A 268 20.97 -23.96 -20.03
N ASP A 269 21.42 -25.18 -20.30
CA ASP A 269 20.64 -26.40 -20.05
C ASP A 269 20.13 -26.53 -18.61
N ASN A 270 20.88 -26.02 -17.62
CA ASN A 270 20.58 -26.16 -16.19
C ASN A 270 20.44 -24.83 -15.43
N GLU A 271 20.63 -23.70 -16.12
CA GLU A 271 20.73 -22.40 -15.46
C GLU A 271 20.12 -21.29 -16.32
N ALA A 272 19.34 -20.41 -15.69
CA ALA A 272 18.87 -19.17 -16.29
C ALA A 272 19.31 -17.99 -15.42
N ILE A 273 19.88 -16.97 -16.05
CA ILE A 273 20.36 -15.76 -15.37
C ILE A 273 19.64 -14.56 -15.96
N ILE A 274 18.90 -13.84 -15.11
CA ILE A 274 18.25 -12.58 -15.46
C ILE A 274 18.92 -11.47 -14.68
N ARG A 275 19.41 -10.44 -15.39
CA ARG A 275 20.06 -9.29 -14.75
C ARG A 275 19.18 -8.06 -14.84
N MET A 276 18.94 -7.45 -13.68
CA MET A 276 18.28 -6.17 -13.53
C MET A 276 19.27 -5.11 -13.09
N ASN A 277 19.15 -3.91 -13.64
CA ASN A 277 19.94 -2.75 -13.27
C ASN A 277 19.01 -1.61 -12.84
N PHE A 278 19.44 -0.85 -11.85
CA PHE A 278 18.71 0.29 -11.30
C PHE A 278 19.70 1.43 -11.02
N TRP A 279 19.24 2.67 -11.16
CA TRP A 279 19.91 3.77 -10.46
C TRP A 279 19.49 3.72 -8.99
N LEU A 280 20.47 3.86 -8.10
CA LEU A 280 20.30 3.74 -6.66
C LEU A 280 20.73 5.05 -5.98
N ASP A 281 19.75 5.73 -5.42
CA ASP A 281 19.97 6.88 -4.54
C ASP A 281 19.99 6.39 -3.08
N THR A 282 21.12 6.50 -2.39
CA THR A 282 21.23 6.20 -0.94
C THR A 282 21.04 7.49 -0.14
N TYR A 283 20.13 7.48 0.81
CA TYR A 283 19.85 8.61 1.70
C TYR A 283 20.65 8.46 2.99
N CYS A 284 21.56 9.39 3.24
CA CYS A 284 22.47 9.38 4.38
C CYS A 284 22.09 10.52 5.33
N GLU A 285 21.67 10.21 6.56
CA GLU A 285 21.36 11.21 7.59
C GLU A 285 22.59 11.46 8.46
N GLY A 286 23.01 12.73 8.55
CA GLY A 286 24.08 13.19 9.43
C GLY A 286 23.63 13.43 10.87
N GLN A 287 24.58 13.73 11.75
CA GLN A 287 24.30 14.07 13.16
C GLN A 287 23.42 15.33 13.31
N ASP A 288 23.45 16.22 12.33
CA ASP A 288 22.68 17.46 12.23
C ASP A 288 21.27 17.27 11.66
N LYS A 289 20.85 16.02 11.41
CA LYS A 289 19.56 15.66 10.76
C LYS A 289 19.45 16.13 9.31
N MET A 290 20.56 16.52 8.68
CA MET A 290 20.58 16.80 7.25
C MET A 290 20.71 15.49 6.47
N ILE A 291 19.87 15.34 5.45
CA ILE A 291 19.90 14.18 4.55
C ILE A 291 20.72 14.55 3.32
N ARG A 292 21.78 13.77 3.06
CA ARG A 292 22.59 13.82 1.85
C ARG A 292 22.27 12.62 0.96
N VAL A 293 22.21 12.84 -0.35
CA VAL A 293 21.99 11.76 -1.33
C VAL A 293 23.32 11.30 -1.92
N LYS A 294 23.56 9.99 -1.96
CA LYS A 294 24.70 9.35 -2.62
C LYS A 294 24.18 8.45 -3.74
N GLN A 295 24.58 8.73 -4.97
CA GLN A 295 24.11 7.99 -6.16
C GLN A 295 25.08 6.88 -6.54
N ASN A 296 24.55 5.69 -6.85
CA ASN A 296 25.30 4.51 -7.30
C ASN A 296 24.45 3.77 -8.35
N ASP A 297 25.08 2.84 -9.06
CA ASP A 297 24.33 1.84 -9.83
C ASP A 297 24.19 0.55 -9.01
N LEU A 298 23.01 -0.07 -9.10
CA LEU A 298 22.73 -1.37 -8.50
C LEU A 298 22.42 -2.38 -9.59
N SER A 299 23.14 -3.49 -9.60
CA SER A 299 22.86 -4.64 -10.46
C SER A 299 22.49 -5.86 -9.61
N ILE A 300 21.37 -6.50 -9.93
CA ILE A 300 20.87 -7.70 -9.28
C ILE A 300 20.73 -8.81 -10.32
N GLU A 301 21.30 -9.97 -10.04
CA GLU A 301 21.10 -11.19 -10.82
C GLU A 301 20.10 -12.10 -10.13
N PHE A 302 19.18 -12.62 -10.92
CA PHE A 302 18.24 -13.65 -10.53
C PHE A 302 18.70 -14.94 -11.21
N ILE A 303 19.29 -15.82 -10.42
CA ILE A 303 19.91 -17.06 -10.87
C ILE A 303 18.94 -18.19 -10.55
N HIS A 304 18.41 -18.81 -11.60
CA HIS A 304 17.60 -20.02 -11.48
C HIS A 304 18.47 -21.24 -11.74
N LYS A 305 18.59 -22.12 -10.73
CA LYS A 305 19.34 -23.37 -10.79
C LYS A 305 18.65 -24.43 -9.95
N ASP A 306 18.56 -25.66 -10.47
CA ASP A 306 17.97 -26.81 -9.76
C ASP A 306 16.53 -26.55 -9.25
N GLY A 307 15.72 -25.83 -10.04
CA GLY A 307 14.32 -25.52 -9.70
C GLY A 307 14.14 -24.43 -8.63
N LYS A 308 15.23 -23.77 -8.22
CA LYS A 308 15.21 -22.69 -7.24
C LYS A 308 15.72 -21.41 -7.88
N ILE A 309 15.22 -20.28 -7.40
CA ILE A 309 15.71 -18.96 -7.78
C ILE A 309 16.38 -18.29 -6.59
N GLN A 310 17.51 -17.64 -6.86
CA GLN A 310 18.24 -16.83 -5.88
C GLN A 310 18.51 -15.45 -6.49
N ALA A 311 18.39 -14.40 -5.68
CA ALA A 311 18.76 -13.05 -6.05
C ALA A 311 20.13 -12.68 -5.45
N GLU A 312 21.05 -12.22 -6.28
CA GLU A 312 22.41 -11.84 -5.89
C GLU A 312 22.73 -10.40 -6.34
N ILE A 313 23.26 -9.59 -5.43
CA ILE A 313 23.75 -8.24 -5.74
C ILE A 313 25.18 -8.36 -6.23
N ILE A 314 25.40 -8.07 -7.52
CA ILE A 314 26.68 -8.33 -8.20
C ILE A 314 27.56 -7.08 -8.38
N ASN A 315 26.99 -5.88 -8.27
CA ASN A 315 27.75 -4.65 -8.48
C ASN A 315 27.19 -3.46 -7.69
N PHE A 316 28.11 -2.72 -7.07
CA PHE A 316 27.87 -1.45 -6.39
C PHE A 316 28.93 -0.44 -6.85
N ARG A 317 28.85 -0.02 -8.11
CA ARG A 317 29.79 0.96 -8.66
C ARG A 317 29.35 2.36 -8.23
N LYS A 318 30.27 3.12 -7.65
CA LYS A 318 30.10 4.56 -7.51
C LYS A 318 30.03 5.14 -8.92
N VAL A 319 28.92 5.80 -9.25
CA VAL A 319 28.85 6.61 -10.46
C VAL A 319 29.85 7.75 -10.26
N GLN A 320 30.90 7.80 -11.08
CA GLN A 320 31.76 8.97 -11.13
C GLN A 320 30.90 10.10 -11.71
N SER A 321 30.48 11.04 -10.86
CA SER A 321 29.82 12.26 -11.34
C SER A 321 30.75 12.91 -12.36
N PRO A 322 30.29 13.22 -13.58
CA PRO A 322 31.09 14.01 -14.49
C PRO A 322 31.42 15.31 -13.77
N HIS A 323 32.71 15.61 -13.62
CA HIS A 323 33.16 16.89 -13.09
C HIS A 323 32.61 17.99 -14.00
N HIS A 324 31.61 18.73 -13.50
CA HIS A 324 31.10 19.96 -14.09
C HIS A 324 31.82 21.16 -13.50
#